data_AF-A0A7K6N013-F1
#
_entry.id   AF-A0A7K6N013-F1
#
_cell.length_a   1.000
_cell.length_b   1.000
_cell.length_c   1.000
_cell.angle_alpha   90.00
_cell.angle_beta   90.00
_cell.angle_gamma   90.00
#
_symmetry.space_group_name_H-M   'P 1'
#
loop_
_entity.id
_entity.type
_entity.pdbx_description
1 polymer ?
#
loop_
_entity_poly.entity_id
_entity_poly.type
_entity_poly.pdbx_seq_one_letter_code
_entity_poly.pdbx_strand_id
1 'polypeptide(L)'
;QVPNFINTTLPPHEQVTAQEIDSYFRQELIYKRNERMGKRVMALLRENTDKSFFFAFGAGHFLGNNTVIDVLRQAGFEVEHTPPGQPI
;
A
#
# COMPACT_ATOMS: atom_id res chain seq x y z
N GLN A 1 8.39 1.72 7.18
CA GLN A 1 7.74 0.75 8.10
C GLN A 1 6.43 1.36 8.59
N VAL A 2 5.33 0.59 8.70
CA VAL A 2 4.08 1.08 9.28
C VAL A 2 4.23 1.10 10.82
N PRO A 3 3.85 2.18 11.54
CA PRO A 3 4.06 2.27 13.00
C PRO A 3 3.37 1.14 13.75
N ASN A 4 3.98 0.62 14.83
CA ASN A 4 3.36 -0.34 15.75
C ASN A 4 2.52 0.41 16.81
N PHE A 5 1.26 0.02 16.99
CA PHE A 5 0.31 0.77 17.85
C PHE A 5 -0.01 0.06 19.18
N ILE A 6 0.81 -0.90 19.60
CA ILE A 6 0.54 -1.72 20.78
C ILE A 6 0.97 -0.99 22.06
N ASN A 7 0.05 -0.91 23.03
CA ASN A 7 0.37 -0.42 24.36
C ASN A 7 1.21 -1.46 25.13
N THR A 8 2.44 -1.08 25.47
CA THR A 8 3.40 -1.96 26.17
C THR A 8 3.11 -2.12 27.66
N THR A 9 2.16 -1.38 28.24
CA THR A 9 1.79 -1.52 29.66
C THR A 9 0.74 -2.60 29.92
N LEU A 10 0.24 -3.27 28.88
CA LEU A 10 -0.76 -4.33 29.02
C LEU A 10 -0.16 -5.59 29.71
N PRO A 11 -0.96 -6.38 30.43
CA PRO A 11 -0.54 -7.71 30.90
C PRO A 11 -0.08 -8.63 29.75
N PRO A 12 0.79 -9.62 29.98
CA PRO A 12 1.40 -10.42 28.91
C PRO A 12 0.40 -11.09 27.95
N HIS A 13 -0.71 -11.63 28.46
CA HIS A 13 -1.73 -12.27 27.62
C HIS A 13 -2.48 -11.24 26.74
N GLU A 14 -2.75 -10.04 27.26
CA GLU A 14 -3.35 -8.95 26.50
C GLU A 14 -2.40 -8.38 25.45
N GLN A 15 -1.08 -8.37 25.71
CA GLN A 15 -0.08 -7.98 24.71
C GLN A 15 -0.08 -8.92 23.50
N VAL A 16 -0.17 -10.24 23.73
CA VAL A 16 -0.22 -11.24 22.65
C VAL A 16 -1.48 -11.02 21.81
N THR A 17 -2.65 -10.91 22.44
CA THR A 17 -3.90 -10.65 21.71
C THR A 17 -3.85 -9.32 20.96
N ALA A 18 -3.29 -8.26 21.54
CA ALA A 18 -3.12 -6.97 20.84
C ALA A 18 -2.19 -7.08 19.62
N GLN A 19 -1.12 -7.88 19.70
CA GLN A 19 -0.23 -8.17 18.56
C GLN A 19 -0.95 -8.91 17.43
N GLU A 20 -1.78 -9.90 17.77
CA GLU A 20 -2.57 -10.64 16.78
C GLU A 20 -3.58 -9.73 16.08
N ILE A 21 -4.27 -8.88 16.84
CA ILE A 21 -5.20 -7.89 16.31
C ILE A 21 -4.50 -6.90 15.37
N ASP A 22 -3.37 -6.33 15.79
CA ASP A 22 -2.60 -5.39 14.99
C ASP A 22 -2.09 -6.05 13.68
N SER A 23 -1.59 -7.28 13.77
CA SER A 23 -1.16 -8.07 12.60
C SER A 23 -2.30 -8.30 11.61
N TYR A 24 -3.47 -8.72 12.11
CA TYR A 24 -4.66 -8.93 11.30
C TYR A 24 -5.09 -7.64 10.59
N PHE A 25 -5.13 -6.51 11.30
CA PHE A 25 -5.51 -5.23 10.70
C PHE A 25 -4.51 -4.75 9.65
N ARG A 26 -3.20 -4.91 9.87
CA ARG A 26 -2.19 -4.61 8.84
C ARG A 26 -2.42 -5.43 7.58
N GLN A 27 -2.65 -6.73 7.75
CA GLN A 27 -2.87 -7.63 6.63
C GLN A 27 -4.12 -7.24 5.83
N GLU A 28 -5.26 -7.04 6.48
CA GLU A 28 -6.53 -6.79 5.79
C GLU A 28 -6.66 -5.35 5.28
N LEU A 29 -6.33 -4.37 6.11
CA LEU A 29 -6.61 -2.96 5.83
C LEU A 29 -5.50 -2.25 5.09
N ILE A 30 -4.25 -2.74 5.18
CA ILE A 30 -3.11 -2.15 4.48
C ILE A 30 -2.73 -3.03 3.29
N TYR A 31 -2.22 -4.24 3.54
CA TYR A 31 -1.59 -5.03 2.48
C TYR A 31 -2.59 -5.56 1.45
N LYS A 32 -3.66 -6.26 1.88
CA LYS A 32 -4.71 -6.72 0.96
C LYS A 32 -5.44 -5.58 0.27
N ARG A 33 -5.63 -4.45 0.94
CA ARG A 33 -6.22 -3.24 0.35
C ARG A 33 -5.33 -2.69 -0.77
N ASN A 34 -4.03 -2.55 -0.53
CA ASN A 34 -3.06 -2.09 -1.54
C ASN A 34 -2.96 -3.09 -2.71
N GLU A 35 -2.97 -4.39 -2.43
CA GLU A 35 -2.93 -5.42 -3.47
C GLU A 35 -4.16 -5.33 -4.40
N ARG A 36 -5.36 -5.26 -3.84
CA ARG A 36 -6.60 -5.09 -4.64
C ARG A 36 -6.58 -3.79 -5.45
N MET A 37 -6.07 -2.71 -4.86
CA MET A 37 -5.94 -1.42 -5.54
C MET A 37 -4.94 -1.48 -6.69
N GLY A 38 -3.75 -2.02 -6.47
CA GLY A 38 -2.73 -2.21 -7.50
C GLY A 38 -3.24 -3.07 -8.65
N LYS A 39 -3.93 -4.18 -8.36
CA LYS A 39 -4.58 -5.03 -9.39
C LYS A 39 -5.54 -4.25 -10.28
N ARG A 40 -6.34 -3.34 -9.71
CA ARG A 40 -7.26 -2.49 -10.46
C ARG A 40 -6.52 -1.46 -11.33
N VAL A 41 -5.47 -0.83 -10.81
CA VAL A 41 -4.62 0.09 -11.58
C VAL A 41 -4.00 -0.64 -12.77
N MET A 42 -3.44 -1.83 -12.56
CA MET A 42 -2.85 -2.63 -13.63
C MET A 42 -3.85 -3.02 -14.71
N ALA A 43 -5.06 -3.43 -14.33
CA ALA A 43 -6.11 -3.76 -15.29
C ALA A 43 -6.41 -2.55 -16.19
N LEU A 44 -6.62 -1.37 -15.60
CA LEU A 44 -6.90 -0.14 -16.36
C LEU A 44 -5.78 0.21 -17.35
N LEU A 45 -4.51 0.11 -16.92
CA LEU A 45 -3.36 0.41 -17.77
C LEU A 45 -3.19 -0.60 -18.91
N ARG A 46 -3.41 -1.89 -18.65
CA ARG A 46 -3.25 -2.95 -19.66
C ARG A 46 -4.40 -2.97 -20.68
N GLU A 47 -5.61 -2.66 -20.24
CA GLU A 47 -6.79 -2.63 -21.11
C GLU A 47 -6.85 -1.39 -22.00
N ASN A 48 -6.07 -0.33 -21.70
CA ASN A 48 -6.11 0.95 -22.39
C ASN A 48 -4.69 1.48 -22.65
N THR A 49 -3.90 0.74 -23.44
CA THR A 49 -2.48 1.06 -23.69
C THR A 49 -2.26 2.35 -24.50
N ASP A 50 -3.31 2.88 -25.12
CA ASP A 50 -3.33 4.12 -25.91
C ASP A 50 -3.72 5.35 -25.06
N LYS A 51 -4.03 5.18 -23.77
CA LYS A 51 -4.54 6.25 -22.91
C LYS A 51 -3.63 6.50 -21.72
N SER A 52 -3.57 7.75 -21.32
CA SER A 52 -2.96 8.17 -20.06
C SER A 52 -4.01 8.25 -18.96
N PHE A 53 -3.62 7.90 -17.74
CA PHE A 53 -4.48 7.95 -16.56
C PHE A 53 -3.85 8.81 -15.47
N PHE A 54 -4.69 9.50 -14.72
CA PHE A 54 -4.31 10.12 -13.46
C PHE A 54 -5.02 9.39 -12.31
N PHE A 55 -4.25 8.99 -11.30
CA PHE A 55 -4.77 8.31 -10.12
C PHE A 55 -4.51 9.16 -8.87
N ALA A 56 -5.55 9.40 -8.08
CA ALA A 56 -5.43 10.04 -6.78
C ALA A 56 -5.45 8.98 -5.68
N PHE A 57 -4.42 8.99 -4.83
CA PHE A 57 -4.31 8.10 -3.68
C PHE A 57 -4.17 8.91 -2.39
N GLY A 58 -4.79 8.45 -1.31
CA GLY A 58 -4.48 8.95 0.02
C GLY A 58 -3.05 8.58 0.42
N ALA A 59 -2.39 9.44 1.22
CA ALA A 59 -0.97 9.27 1.59
C ALA A 59 -0.64 7.92 2.25
N GLY A 60 -1.60 7.31 2.94
CA GLY A 60 -1.40 6.01 3.60
C GLY A 60 -1.06 4.85 2.67
N HIS A 61 -1.35 4.94 1.37
CA HIS A 61 -1.02 3.91 0.38
C HIS A 61 0.46 3.77 0.05
N PHE A 62 1.27 4.74 0.49
CA PHE A 62 2.71 4.81 0.24
C PHE A 62 3.54 4.53 1.50
N LEU A 63 2.89 4.17 2.62
CA LEU A 63 3.58 3.92 3.88
C LEU A 63 4.00 2.47 4.04
N GLY A 64 5.27 2.24 4.34
CA GLY A 64 5.78 0.91 4.68
C GLY A 64 6.12 0.07 3.45
N ASN A 65 5.98 -1.24 3.59
CA ASN A 65 6.23 -2.21 2.54
C ASN A 65 4.89 -2.61 1.92
N ASN A 66 4.91 -3.21 0.72
CA ASN A 66 3.70 -3.62 0.00
C ASN A 66 2.76 -2.42 -0.28
N THR A 67 3.37 -1.29 -0.60
CA THR A 67 2.68 -0.11 -1.10
C THR A 67 2.06 -0.41 -2.47
N VAL A 68 1.18 0.47 -2.94
CA VAL A 68 0.64 0.36 -4.30
C VAL A 68 1.75 0.41 -5.35
N ILE A 69 2.81 1.19 -5.12
CA ILE A 69 3.98 1.27 -6.00
C ILE A 69 4.72 -0.09 -6.05
N ASP A 70 4.90 -0.73 -4.90
CA ASP A 70 5.57 -2.04 -4.85
C ASP A 70 4.80 -3.09 -5.64
N VAL A 71 3.47 -3.11 -5.51
CA VAL A 71 2.60 -4.02 -6.26
C VAL A 71 2.74 -3.82 -7.78
N LEU A 72 2.82 -2.56 -8.24
CA LEU A 72 3.01 -2.25 -9.66
C LEU A 72 4.39 -2.70 -10.15
N ARG A 73 5.45 -2.39 -9.40
CA ARG A 73 6.83 -2.79 -9.75
C ARG A 73 6.98 -4.30 -9.80
N GLN A 74 6.41 -5.03 -8.84
CA GLN A 74 6.41 -6.50 -8.82
C GLN A 74 5.71 -7.11 -10.04
N ALA A 75 4.74 -6.39 -10.62
CA ALA A 75 4.05 -6.81 -11.82
C ALA A 75 4.74 -6.39 -13.13
N GLY A 76 5.95 -5.82 -13.04
CA GLY A 76 6.79 -5.45 -14.18
C GLY A 76 6.56 -4.04 -14.72
N PHE A 77 5.82 -3.18 -14.02
CA PHE A 77 5.68 -1.78 -14.42
C PHE A 77 6.88 -0.96 -13.95
N GLU A 78 7.38 -0.09 -14.83
CA GLU A 78 8.31 0.96 -14.46
C GLU A 78 7.56 2.08 -13.74
N VAL A 79 8.09 2.52 -12.60
CA VAL A 79 7.50 3.59 -11.80
C VAL A 79 8.58 4.59 -11.44
N GLU A 80 8.54 5.74 -12.09
CA GLU A 80 9.42 6.88 -11.87
C GLU A 80 8.77 7.91 -10.94
N HIS A 81 9.58 8.56 -10.10
CA HIS A 81 9.15 9.67 -9.27
C HIS A 81 9.38 10.99 -10.01
N THR A 82 8.30 11.66 -10.41
CA THR A 82 8.36 12.98 -11.04
C THR A 82 8.25 14.08 -9.96
N PRO A 83 9.34 14.79 -9.62
CA PRO A 83 9.28 15.89 -8.66
C PRO A 83 8.45 17.07 -9.18
N PRO A 84 7.92 17.92 -8.28
CA PRO A 84 7.20 19.12 -8.67
C PRO A 84 8.05 20.01 -9.59
N GLY A 85 7.43 20.56 -10.63
CA GLY A 85 8.07 21.51 -11.54
C GLY A 85 8.86 20.88 -12.70
N GLN A 86 8.91 19.56 -12.81
CA GLN A 86 9.38 18.91 -14.04
C GLN A 86 8.22 18.72 -15.04
N PRO A 87 8.45 18.98 -16.35
CA PRO A 87 7.48 18.66 -17.38
C PRO A 87 7.31 17.14 -17.51
N ILE A 88 6.07 16.72 -17.75
CA ILE A 88 5.63 15.32 -17.94
C ILE A 88 5.60 15.00 -19.43
#